data_AF-A0A8T3QBZ1-F1
#
_entry.id   AF-A0A8T3QBZ1-F1
#
_cell.length_a   1.000
_cell.length_b   1.000
_cell.length_c   1.000
_cell.angle_alpha   90.00
_cell.angle_beta   90.00
_cell.angle_gamma   90.00
#
_symmetry.space_group_name_H-M   'P 1'
#
loop_
_entity.id
_entity.type
_entity.pdbx_description
1 polymer ?
#
loop_
_entity_poly.entity_id
_entity_poly.type
_entity_poly.pdbx_seq_one_letter_code
_entity_poly.pdbx_strand_id
1 'polypeptide(L)'
;MLVAIVLGLAVVKPWRSASEGQGAGGGGQPTSGLGAAAPIVDPAVPGASRGIDAARELVAAFCLEPSGWRLYATERWSDREVRSWTSIRPIESADGPGDPRIPRFSAASQAVLTLGYCAPIDGVDRPPGATSITIYRRRENAPVTPAADRSWEEIEPERVRPTAGSSPLGGAWAPPAIDPDPARPSVAGSWASGTYVFRIQGVGRESAGFSRWFGVSVEVAPLAP
;
A
#
# COMPACT_ATOMS: atom_id res chain seq x y z
N MET A 1 -4.45 -36.62 -35.27
CA MET A 1 -3.11 -36.86 -34.67
C MET A 1 -2.30 -35.57 -34.70
N LEU A 2 -2.77 -34.52 -34.03
CA LEU A 2 -2.16 -33.18 -34.04
C LEU A 2 -2.33 -32.45 -32.69
N VAL A 3 -2.69 -33.21 -31.64
CA VAL A 3 -3.02 -32.70 -30.29
C VAL A 3 -1.87 -32.95 -29.30
N ALA A 4 -0.86 -33.74 -29.68
CA ALA A 4 0.23 -34.15 -28.78
C ALA A 4 1.46 -33.20 -28.77
N ILE A 5 1.53 -32.21 -29.66
CA ILE A 5 2.76 -31.39 -29.83
C ILE A 5 2.78 -30.13 -28.94
N VAL A 6 1.64 -29.67 -28.43
CA VAL A 6 1.58 -28.42 -27.64
C VAL A 6 1.87 -28.63 -26.14
N LEU A 7 1.87 -29.87 -25.63
CA LEU A 7 2.18 -30.15 -24.22
C LEU A 7 3.69 -30.23 -23.88
N GLY A 8 4.59 -30.16 -24.87
CA GLY A 8 6.03 -30.42 -24.67
C GLY A 8 6.91 -29.23 -24.29
N LEU A 9 6.43 -27.97 -24.36
CA LEU A 9 7.30 -26.78 -24.31
C LEU A 9 7.25 -25.97 -23.00
N ALA A 10 6.65 -26.49 -21.93
CA ALA A 10 6.47 -25.74 -20.67
C ALA A 10 7.51 -25.99 -19.56
N VAL A 11 8.55 -26.82 -19.76
CA VAL A 11 9.41 -27.30 -18.64
C VAL A 11 10.84 -26.72 -18.64
N VAL A 12 11.25 -25.93 -19.63
CA VAL A 12 12.62 -25.36 -19.64
C VAL A 12 12.60 -23.91 -19.17
N LYS A 13 12.46 -23.70 -17.85
CA LYS A 13 12.72 -22.40 -17.22
C LYS A 13 14.10 -22.47 -16.53
N PRO A 14 15.20 -22.08 -17.21
CA PRO A 14 16.53 -22.15 -16.64
C PRO A 14 16.70 -21.03 -15.61
N TRP A 15 16.54 -21.36 -14.34
CA TRP A 15 17.05 -20.53 -13.25
C TRP A 15 18.57 -20.56 -13.35
N ARG A 16 19.17 -19.57 -14.02
CA ARG A 16 20.61 -19.34 -13.99
C ARG A 16 20.98 -18.92 -12.58
N SER A 17 21.76 -19.77 -11.92
CA SER A 17 22.44 -19.49 -10.65
C SER A 17 23.25 -18.20 -10.76
N ALA A 18 23.14 -17.38 -9.72
CA ALA A 18 23.91 -16.17 -9.53
C ALA A 18 25.41 -16.46 -9.57
N SER A 19 26.13 -15.72 -10.41
CA SER A 19 27.59 -15.72 -10.44
C SER A 19 28.12 -14.95 -9.22
N GLU A 20 28.84 -15.68 -8.39
CA GLU A 20 29.64 -15.22 -7.25
C GLU A 20 30.80 -14.34 -7.76
N GLY A 21 30.63 -13.02 -7.63
CA GLY A 21 31.65 -12.02 -7.96
C GLY A 21 32.58 -11.80 -6.77
N GLN A 22 33.59 -12.66 -6.66
CA GLN A 22 34.71 -12.53 -5.73
C GLN A 22 35.67 -11.43 -6.25
N GLY A 23 35.64 -10.26 -5.63
CA GLY A 23 36.53 -9.13 -5.93
C GLY A 23 37.39 -8.78 -4.71
N ALA A 24 38.57 -9.40 -4.62
CA ALA A 24 39.62 -9.04 -3.69
C ALA A 24 40.59 -8.04 -4.34
N GLY A 25 41.03 -7.03 -3.58
CA GLY A 25 42.10 -6.10 -3.95
C GLY A 25 41.64 -4.64 -3.81
N GLY A 26 42.38 -3.72 -3.19
CA GLY A 26 43.72 -3.77 -2.62
C GLY A 26 43.94 -2.52 -1.76
N GLY A 27 44.97 -2.59 -0.91
CA GLY A 27 45.33 -1.54 0.03
C GLY A 27 45.79 -0.23 -0.63
N GLY A 28 45.64 0.84 0.13
CA GLY A 28 46.14 2.17 -0.20
C GLY A 28 45.86 3.14 0.94
N GLN A 29 46.77 3.18 1.92
CA GLN A 29 46.81 4.19 2.98
C GLN A 29 47.79 5.28 2.55
N PRO A 30 47.42 6.57 2.60
CA PRO A 30 48.43 7.60 2.84
C PRO A 30 48.01 8.60 3.93
N THR A 31 48.89 8.64 4.94
CA THR A 31 49.51 9.82 5.59
C THR A 31 48.68 11.06 5.96
N SER A 32 48.76 11.35 7.26
CA SER A 32 48.43 12.58 7.96
C SER A 32 48.91 13.88 7.29
N GLY A 33 48.01 14.86 7.25
CA GLY A 33 48.32 16.29 7.10
C GLY A 33 47.69 17.08 8.24
N LEU A 34 48.53 17.61 9.12
CA LEU A 34 48.17 18.59 10.14
C LEU A 34 48.02 19.96 9.46
N GLY A 35 46.82 20.55 9.55
CA GLY A 35 46.53 21.90 9.07
C GLY A 35 45.30 22.45 9.79
N ALA A 36 45.53 23.47 10.60
CA ALA A 36 44.59 24.07 11.53
C ALA A 36 43.47 24.88 10.84
N ALA A 37 42.23 24.61 11.27
CA ALA A 37 41.20 25.60 11.57
C ALA A 37 40.06 24.84 12.26
N ALA A 38 39.72 25.19 13.51
CA ALA A 38 38.51 24.67 14.14
C ALA A 38 37.31 25.24 13.36
N PRO A 39 36.47 24.42 12.72
CA PRO A 39 35.22 24.93 12.18
C PRO A 39 34.39 25.44 13.34
N ILE A 40 33.91 26.68 13.23
CA ILE A 40 32.81 27.17 14.06
C ILE A 40 31.64 26.25 13.75
N VAL A 41 31.38 25.30 14.65
CA VAL A 41 30.21 24.44 14.58
C VAL A 41 29.04 25.32 14.98
N ASP A 42 28.38 25.91 13.99
CA ASP A 42 27.00 26.36 14.16
C ASP A 42 26.21 25.15 14.70
N PRO A 43 25.41 25.29 15.77
CA PRO A 43 24.54 24.23 16.22
C PRO A 43 23.53 23.96 15.11
N ALA A 44 23.84 22.96 14.28
CA ALA A 44 22.96 22.46 13.25
C ALA A 44 21.64 22.08 13.93
N VAL A 45 20.60 22.87 13.66
CA VAL A 45 19.22 22.58 14.02
C VAL A 45 18.95 21.12 13.61
N PRO A 46 18.52 20.23 14.51
CA PRO A 46 18.22 18.84 14.17
C PRO A 46 17.22 18.81 13.01
N GLY A 47 17.75 18.49 11.82
CA GLY A 47 17.08 18.73 10.56
C GLY A 47 15.92 17.80 10.30
N ALA A 48 14.86 18.36 9.71
CA ALA A 48 13.70 17.65 9.14
C ALA A 48 14.09 16.46 8.23
N SER A 49 15.33 16.43 7.71
CA SER A 49 15.89 15.36 6.88
C SER A 49 15.90 13.99 7.59
N ARG A 50 16.15 13.91 8.90
CA ARG A 50 16.12 12.63 9.64
C ARG A 50 14.74 11.97 9.65
N GLY A 51 13.67 12.78 9.64
CA GLY A 51 12.30 12.26 9.62
C GLY A 51 11.94 11.57 8.31
N ILE A 52 12.46 12.09 7.19
CA ILE A 52 12.20 11.53 5.85
C ILE A 52 12.93 10.20 5.65
N ASP A 53 14.18 10.10 6.10
CA ASP A 53 14.96 8.87 5.97
C ASP A 53 14.41 7.74 6.86
N ALA A 54 14.01 8.06 8.09
CA ALA A 54 13.35 7.09 8.97
C ALA A 54 11.99 6.62 8.41
N ALA A 55 11.18 7.54 7.85
CA ALA A 55 9.92 7.17 7.20
C ALA A 55 10.15 6.28 5.97
N ARG A 56 11.21 6.55 5.19
CA ARG A 56 11.60 5.72 4.06
C ARG A 56 12.03 4.33 4.49
N GLU A 57 12.83 4.21 5.55
CA GLU A 57 13.30 2.93 6.10
C GLU A 57 12.14 2.09 6.67
N LEU A 58 11.23 2.72 7.43
CA LEU A 58 10.03 2.07 7.97
C LEU A 58 9.12 1.50 6.89
N VAL A 59 9.05 2.20 5.75
CA VAL A 59 8.15 1.84 4.65
C VAL A 59 8.82 0.89 3.67
N ALA A 60 10.14 0.95 3.46
CA ALA A 60 10.86 0.07 2.53
C ALA A 60 10.67 -1.42 2.84
N ALA A 61 10.52 -1.80 4.12
CA ALA A 61 10.23 -3.19 4.50
C ALA A 61 8.82 -3.67 4.11
N PHE A 62 7.88 -2.73 3.93
CA PHE A 62 6.46 -3.01 3.65
C PHE A 62 6.08 -2.74 2.19
N CYS A 63 6.57 -1.63 1.64
CA CYS A 63 6.45 -1.22 0.26
C CYS A 63 7.72 -1.60 -0.48
N LEU A 64 7.75 -2.86 -0.91
CA LEU A 64 8.84 -3.44 -1.70
C LEU A 64 9.08 -2.63 -2.98
N GLU A 65 10.34 -2.60 -3.42
CA GLU A 65 10.72 -2.05 -4.72
C GLU A 65 10.09 -2.82 -5.89
N PRO A 66 9.79 -2.17 -7.04
CA PRO A 66 10.09 -0.76 -7.38
C PRO A 66 9.22 0.25 -6.62
N SER A 67 9.51 1.55 -6.59
CA SER A 67 8.55 2.52 -6.01
C SER A 67 7.32 2.71 -6.90
N GLY A 68 6.17 3.03 -6.33
CA GLY A 68 4.95 3.31 -7.11
C GLY A 68 3.65 3.11 -6.35
N TRP A 69 2.55 3.54 -6.96
CA TRP A 69 1.22 3.32 -6.44
C TRP A 69 0.83 1.84 -6.53
N ARG A 70 0.62 1.21 -5.37
CA ARG A 70 0.15 -0.18 -5.28
C ARG A 70 -0.92 -0.34 -4.21
N LEU A 71 -1.88 -1.21 -4.52
CA LEU A 71 -2.76 -1.80 -3.53
C LEU A 71 -1.99 -2.93 -2.84
N TYR A 72 -1.99 -2.93 -1.51
CA TYR A 72 -1.50 -4.04 -0.70
C TYR A 72 -2.67 -4.83 -0.15
N ALA A 73 -2.60 -6.16 -0.21
CA ALA A 73 -3.51 -7.01 0.52
C ALA A 73 -2.77 -8.19 1.17
N THR A 74 -3.27 -8.62 2.33
CA THR A 74 -2.94 -9.94 2.90
C THR A 74 -4.21 -10.77 2.84
N GLU A 75 -4.14 -11.92 2.21
CA GLU A 75 -5.26 -12.80 1.89
C GLU A 75 -4.99 -14.20 2.43
N ARG A 76 -6.03 -14.96 2.76
CA ARG A 76 -5.92 -16.36 3.17
C ARG A 76 -6.41 -17.29 2.06
N TRP A 77 -5.53 -18.16 1.60
CA TRP A 77 -5.80 -19.15 0.57
C TRP A 77 -5.37 -20.53 1.05
N SER A 78 -6.33 -21.44 1.26
CA SER A 78 -6.09 -22.81 1.72
C SER A 78 -5.21 -22.82 2.98
N ASP A 79 -5.63 -22.06 3.99
CA ASP A 79 -4.96 -21.87 5.29
C ASP A 79 -3.56 -21.21 5.22
N ARG A 80 -3.15 -20.69 4.06
CA ARG A 80 -1.90 -19.94 3.91
C ARG A 80 -2.18 -18.46 3.74
N GLU A 81 -1.36 -17.63 4.38
CA GLU A 81 -1.38 -16.20 4.14
C GLU A 81 -0.53 -15.85 2.91
N VAL A 82 -1.14 -15.13 1.98
CA VAL A 82 -0.52 -14.63 0.76
C VAL A 82 -0.54 -13.11 0.83
N ARG A 83 0.59 -12.48 0.54
CA ARG A 83 0.68 -11.03 0.38
C ARG A 83 0.71 -10.69 -1.09
N SER A 84 -0.12 -9.75 -1.50
CA SER A 84 -0.21 -9.28 -2.88
C SER A 84 0.04 -7.78 -2.95
N TRP A 85 0.71 -7.36 -4.02
CA TRP A 85 0.93 -5.97 -4.38
C TRP A 85 0.48 -5.76 -5.82
N THR A 86 -0.64 -5.08 -6.00
CA THR A 86 -1.21 -4.81 -7.33
C THR A 86 -0.89 -3.38 -7.72
N SER A 87 -0.29 -3.16 -8.89
CA SER A 87 -0.04 -1.80 -9.38
C SER A 87 -1.35 -1.10 -9.70
N ILE A 88 -1.50 0.14 -9.22
CA ILE A 88 -2.71 0.93 -9.39
C ILE A 88 -2.37 2.33 -9.91
N ARG A 89 -3.35 3.01 -10.51
CA ARG A 89 -3.26 4.43 -10.86
C ARG A 89 -4.45 5.15 -10.22
N PRO A 90 -4.29 5.70 -9.00
CA PRO A 90 -5.37 6.45 -8.35
C PRO A 90 -5.71 7.71 -9.15
N ILE A 91 -6.95 8.17 -9.05
CA ILE A 91 -7.35 9.46 -9.65
C ILE A 91 -7.07 10.60 -8.66
N GLU A 92 -6.77 11.78 -9.19
CA GLU A 92 -6.34 12.93 -8.39
C GLU A 92 -7.50 13.64 -7.68
N SER A 93 -8.72 13.51 -8.22
CA SER A 93 -9.92 14.14 -7.68
C SER A 93 -11.15 13.27 -7.95
N ALA A 94 -12.08 13.30 -7.01
CA ALA A 94 -13.37 12.64 -7.09
C ALA A 94 -14.41 13.50 -6.36
N ASP A 95 -15.66 13.43 -6.79
CA ASP A 95 -16.76 14.16 -6.13
C ASP A 95 -17.19 13.51 -4.81
N GLY A 96 -16.74 12.27 -4.57
CA GLY A 96 -16.98 11.50 -3.36
C GLY A 96 -16.64 10.01 -3.57
N PRO A 97 -16.84 9.15 -2.56
CA PRO A 97 -16.53 7.71 -2.67
C PRO A 97 -17.40 6.97 -3.70
N GLY A 98 -18.55 7.53 -4.09
CA GLY A 98 -19.42 7.00 -5.13
C GLY A 98 -19.00 7.32 -6.57
N ASP A 99 -17.98 8.16 -6.77
CA ASP A 99 -17.59 8.63 -8.10
C ASP A 99 -17.22 7.44 -9.02
N PRO A 100 -17.89 7.27 -10.17
CA PRO A 100 -17.67 6.14 -11.06
C PRO A 100 -16.28 6.15 -11.73
N ARG A 101 -15.56 7.27 -11.70
CA ARG A 101 -14.19 7.37 -12.25
C ARG A 101 -13.16 6.72 -11.33
N ILE A 102 -13.49 6.48 -10.06
CA ILE A 102 -12.57 5.86 -9.10
C ILE A 102 -12.27 4.42 -9.56
N PRO A 103 -11.01 4.07 -9.86
CA PRO A 103 -10.65 2.73 -10.29
C PRO A 103 -10.86 1.74 -9.15
N ARG A 104 -11.45 0.58 -9.45
CA ARG A 104 -11.72 -0.49 -8.48
C ARG A 104 -10.92 -1.72 -8.80
N PHE A 105 -10.29 -2.30 -7.79
CA PHE A 105 -9.49 -3.51 -7.89
C PHE A 105 -10.14 -4.63 -7.07
N SER A 106 -10.06 -5.88 -7.52
CA SER A 106 -10.64 -7.00 -6.78
C SER A 106 -9.63 -7.61 -5.80
N ALA A 107 -10.10 -7.92 -4.60
CA ALA A 107 -9.45 -8.75 -3.60
C ALA A 107 -10.41 -9.89 -3.25
N ALA A 108 -10.35 -10.97 -4.04
CA ALA A 108 -11.21 -12.13 -3.88
C ALA A 108 -10.42 -13.23 -3.15
N SER A 109 -10.89 -13.74 -2.02
CA SER A 109 -10.17 -14.74 -1.23
C SER A 109 -11.09 -15.48 -0.25
N GLN A 110 -10.56 -16.43 0.53
CA GLN A 110 -11.30 -17.05 1.64
C GLN A 110 -11.36 -16.14 2.87
N ALA A 111 -10.36 -15.26 3.01
CA ALA A 111 -10.38 -14.14 3.94
C ALA A 111 -9.44 -13.06 3.42
N VAL A 112 -9.85 -11.80 3.51
CA VAL A 112 -9.00 -10.64 3.25
C VAL A 112 -8.63 -10.07 4.61
N LEU A 113 -7.41 -10.30 5.07
CA LEU A 113 -6.98 -10.01 6.45
C LEU A 113 -6.56 -8.56 6.63
N THR A 114 -5.95 -7.98 5.59
CA THR A 114 -5.53 -6.58 5.60
C THR A 114 -5.67 -5.97 4.22
N LEU A 115 -6.03 -4.70 4.16
CA LEU A 115 -5.96 -3.88 2.96
C LEU A 115 -5.04 -2.69 3.21
N GLY A 116 -4.37 -2.20 2.18
CA GLY A 116 -3.41 -1.13 2.32
C GLY A 116 -2.98 -0.51 1.01
N TYR A 117 -2.02 0.40 1.08
CA TYR A 117 -1.40 0.94 -0.12
C TYR A 117 0.08 1.21 0.09
N CYS A 118 0.76 1.33 -1.04
CA CYS A 118 2.09 1.90 -1.18
C CYS A 118 2.04 3.03 -2.20
N ALA A 119 2.77 4.10 -1.95
CA ALA A 119 2.88 5.27 -2.80
C ALA A 119 4.35 5.44 -3.27
N PRO A 120 4.59 6.19 -4.37
CA PRO A 120 5.95 6.49 -4.79
C PRO A 120 6.68 7.34 -3.74
N ILE A 121 7.99 7.10 -3.60
CA ILE A 121 8.85 7.79 -2.64
C ILE A 121 9.36 9.16 -3.16
N ASP A 122 9.14 9.43 -4.44
CA ASP A 122 9.61 10.57 -5.19
C ASP A 122 8.63 10.94 -6.33
N GLY A 123 8.88 12.07 -6.97
CA GLY A 123 8.06 12.58 -8.06
C GLY A 123 6.80 13.33 -7.63
N VAL A 124 6.06 13.81 -8.64
CA VAL A 124 4.81 14.58 -8.50
C VAL A 124 3.69 13.79 -7.81
N ASP A 125 3.72 12.47 -7.96
CA ASP A 125 2.73 11.57 -7.36
C ASP A 125 3.03 11.21 -5.90
N ARG A 126 4.18 11.64 -5.35
CA ARG A 126 4.56 11.41 -3.96
C ARG A 126 3.59 12.14 -3.03
N PRO A 127 2.97 11.44 -2.07
CA PRO A 127 2.18 12.10 -1.04
C PRO A 127 3.04 13.07 -0.20
N PRO A 128 2.51 14.25 0.16
CA PRO A 128 3.21 15.19 1.01
C PRO A 128 3.43 14.62 2.42
N GLY A 129 4.29 15.24 3.23
CA GLY A 129 4.63 14.73 4.56
C GLY A 129 3.42 14.60 5.51
N ALA A 130 2.47 15.53 5.43
CA ALA A 130 1.22 15.48 6.19
C ALA A 130 0.08 15.02 5.28
N THR A 131 -0.42 13.81 5.52
CA THR A 131 -1.59 13.26 4.82
C THR A 131 -2.57 12.60 5.78
N SER A 132 -3.86 12.77 5.52
CA SER A 132 -4.92 11.95 6.10
C SER A 132 -5.31 10.84 5.14
N ILE A 133 -5.75 9.73 5.71
CA ILE A 133 -6.29 8.59 4.96
C ILE A 133 -7.67 8.32 5.52
N THR A 134 -8.67 8.39 4.67
CA THR A 134 -10.06 8.06 4.99
C THR A 134 -10.46 6.85 4.18
N ILE A 135 -11.13 5.90 4.84
CA ILE A 135 -11.63 4.68 4.20
C ILE A 135 -13.14 4.70 4.28
N TYR A 136 -13.77 4.64 3.13
CA TYR A 136 -15.22 4.57 2.99
C TYR A 136 -15.63 3.14 2.68
N ARG A 137 -16.80 2.76 3.17
CA ARG A 137 -17.45 1.49 2.89
C ARG A 137 -18.82 1.75 2.28
N ARG A 138 -19.17 1.01 1.24
CA ARG A 138 -20.52 1.05 0.67
C ARG A 138 -21.50 0.26 1.57
N ARG A 139 -22.69 0.82 1.78
CA ARG A 139 -23.82 0.14 2.44
C ARG A 139 -24.55 -0.73 1.43
N GLU A 140 -24.77 -2.01 1.74
CA GLU A 140 -25.39 -2.96 0.79
C GLU A 140 -26.84 -2.61 0.44
N ASN A 141 -27.57 -1.98 1.36
CA ASN A 141 -29.00 -1.68 1.20
C ASN A 141 -29.31 -0.21 0.90
N ALA A 142 -28.29 0.60 0.57
CA ALA A 142 -28.54 1.99 0.23
C ALA A 142 -29.10 2.10 -1.20
N PRO A 143 -30.23 2.81 -1.41
CA PRO A 143 -30.75 3.07 -2.74
C PRO A 143 -29.67 3.72 -3.61
N VAL A 144 -29.50 3.21 -4.83
CA VAL A 144 -28.63 3.83 -5.83
C VAL A 144 -29.36 5.04 -6.40
N THR A 145 -29.34 6.16 -5.68
CA THR A 145 -29.85 7.44 -6.18
C THR A 145 -28.70 8.33 -6.64
N PRO A 146 -28.87 9.18 -7.66
CA PRO A 146 -27.81 10.10 -8.09
C PRO A 146 -27.36 11.11 -7.02
N ALA A 147 -28.14 11.28 -5.94
CA ALA A 147 -27.80 12.09 -4.76
C ALA A 147 -27.10 11.28 -3.64
N ALA A 148 -26.60 10.07 -3.94
CA ALA A 148 -26.20 9.04 -2.97
C ALA A 148 -24.83 9.22 -2.30
N ASP A 149 -24.60 10.37 -1.66
CA ASP A 149 -23.54 10.46 -0.65
C ASP A 149 -23.85 9.55 0.55
N ARG A 150 -25.14 9.31 0.84
CA ARG A 150 -25.59 8.46 1.96
C ARG A 150 -25.39 6.95 1.78
N SER A 151 -24.99 6.49 0.59
CA SER A 151 -24.69 5.06 0.38
C SER A 151 -23.31 4.66 0.87
N TRP A 152 -22.53 5.62 1.33
CA TRP A 152 -21.18 5.42 1.83
C TRP A 152 -21.11 5.85 3.29
N GLU A 153 -20.25 5.17 4.03
CA GLU A 153 -19.92 5.54 5.40
C GLU A 153 -18.42 5.49 5.59
N GLU A 154 -17.89 6.44 6.33
CA GLU A 154 -16.51 6.40 6.80
C GLU A 154 -16.39 5.32 7.87
N ILE A 155 -15.34 4.52 7.75
CA ILE A 155 -14.98 3.51 8.73
C ILE A 155 -13.60 3.81 9.30
N GLU A 156 -13.39 3.44 10.56
CA GLU A 156 -12.13 3.63 11.26
C GLU A 156 -11.47 2.26 11.50
N PRO A 157 -10.80 1.68 10.49
CA PRO A 157 -10.12 0.41 10.67
C PRO A 157 -8.81 0.59 11.46
N GLU A 158 -8.38 -0.48 12.12
CA GLU A 158 -7.13 -0.48 12.88
C GLU A 158 -5.93 -0.54 11.93
N ARG A 159 -5.02 0.43 12.03
CA ARG A 159 -3.76 0.39 11.28
C ARG A 159 -2.84 -0.66 11.90
N VAL A 160 -2.46 -1.68 11.13
CA VAL A 160 -1.52 -2.72 11.54
C VAL A 160 -0.10 -2.47 11.06
N ARG A 161 0.09 -1.67 10.00
CA ARG A 161 1.41 -1.28 9.47
C ARG A 161 1.45 0.15 8.89
N PRO A 162 2.58 0.86 9.02
CA PRO A 162 3.56 0.66 10.09
C PRO A 162 2.87 0.85 11.47
N THR A 163 3.36 0.16 12.50
CA THR A 163 2.79 0.28 13.86
C THR A 163 3.23 1.57 14.56
N ALA A 164 4.34 2.16 14.12
CA ALA A 164 4.86 3.42 14.65
C ALA A 164 4.55 4.57 13.67
N GLY A 165 3.70 5.50 14.11
CA GLY A 165 3.38 6.73 13.39
C GLY A 165 2.51 6.53 12.14
N SER A 166 1.92 7.62 11.65
CA SER A 166 1.32 7.66 10.32
C SER A 166 2.42 7.85 9.28
N SER A 167 2.45 7.00 8.25
CA SER A 167 3.30 7.21 7.08
C SER A 167 2.46 7.68 5.90
N PRO A 168 2.85 8.76 5.20
CA PRO A 168 2.17 9.19 3.99
C PRO A 168 2.44 8.25 2.81
N LEU A 169 3.56 7.51 2.85
CA LEU A 169 4.01 6.64 1.77
C LEU A 169 3.31 5.28 1.74
N GLY A 170 2.57 4.91 2.79
CA GLY A 170 1.83 3.66 2.81
C GLY A 170 1.31 3.26 4.17
N GLY A 171 0.49 2.23 4.15
CA GLY A 171 -0.04 1.60 5.35
C GLY A 171 -0.85 0.36 5.04
N ALA A 172 -1.08 -0.47 6.05
CA ALA A 172 -2.05 -1.56 6.02
C ALA A 172 -2.97 -1.46 7.23
N TRP A 173 -4.22 -1.81 7.02
CA TRP A 173 -5.29 -1.80 8.00
C TRP A 173 -5.95 -3.16 8.07
N ALA A 174 -6.18 -3.62 9.30
CA ALA A 174 -7.06 -4.75 9.60
C ALA A 174 -8.53 -4.33 9.42
N PRO A 175 -9.46 -5.28 9.21
CA PRO A 175 -10.87 -4.95 9.25
C PRO A 175 -11.28 -4.34 10.59
N PRO A 176 -12.36 -3.54 10.63
CA PRO A 176 -12.95 -3.12 11.89
C PRO A 176 -13.25 -4.32 12.80
N ALA A 177 -12.94 -4.21 14.09
CA ALA A 177 -13.16 -5.31 15.05
C ALA A 177 -14.64 -5.72 15.18
N ILE A 178 -15.54 -4.78 14.92
CA ILE A 178 -16.99 -4.99 14.91
C ILE A 178 -17.48 -4.54 13.54
N ASP A 179 -18.12 -5.43 12.78
CA ASP A 179 -18.86 -5.03 11.60
C ASP A 179 -20.21 -4.42 12.03
N PRO A 180 -20.51 -3.15 11.70
CA PRO A 180 -21.81 -2.55 11.97
C PRO A 180 -23.00 -3.25 11.28
N ASP A 181 -22.73 -4.03 10.24
CA ASP A 181 -23.74 -4.63 9.37
C ASP A 181 -23.71 -6.16 9.49
N PRO A 182 -24.55 -6.76 10.36
CA PRO A 182 -24.53 -8.20 10.60
C PRO A 182 -25.05 -9.02 9.40
N ALA A 183 -25.66 -8.38 8.39
CA ALA A 183 -26.15 -9.07 7.21
C ALA A 183 -25.02 -9.43 6.23
N ARG A 184 -23.84 -8.80 6.38
CA ARG A 184 -22.71 -9.02 5.47
C ARG A 184 -21.94 -10.28 5.81
N PRO A 185 -21.62 -11.12 4.80
CA PRO A 185 -20.70 -12.22 4.98
C PRO A 185 -19.34 -11.69 5.46
N SER A 186 -18.94 -12.12 6.66
CA SER A 186 -17.62 -11.85 7.22
C SER A 186 -17.03 -13.13 7.80
N VAL A 187 -15.72 -13.27 7.66
CA VAL A 187 -14.93 -14.26 8.39
C VAL A 187 -14.25 -13.52 9.53
N ALA A 188 -14.15 -14.13 10.72
CA ALA A 188 -13.50 -13.48 11.85
C ALA A 188 -12.08 -13.02 11.48
N GLY A 189 -11.78 -11.74 11.68
CA GLY A 189 -10.50 -11.13 11.28
C GLY A 189 -10.35 -10.90 9.78
N SER A 190 -11.43 -10.95 9.00
CA SER A 190 -11.47 -10.60 7.57
C SER A 190 -12.27 -9.32 7.33
N TRP A 191 -11.85 -8.54 6.34
CA TRP A 191 -12.71 -7.56 5.69
C TRP A 191 -13.95 -8.27 5.16
N ALA A 192 -15.13 -7.70 5.43
CA ALA A 192 -16.39 -8.21 4.92
C ALA A 192 -16.46 -8.02 3.40
N SER A 193 -17.28 -8.85 2.73
CA SER A 193 -17.55 -8.65 1.32
C SER A 193 -18.17 -7.27 1.08
N GLY A 194 -17.76 -6.60 -0.02
CA GLY A 194 -18.29 -5.28 -0.35
C GLY A 194 -17.31 -4.39 -1.12
N THR A 195 -17.68 -3.11 -1.24
CA THR A 195 -16.83 -2.10 -1.89
C THR A 195 -16.30 -1.11 -0.86
N TYR A 196 -14.98 -0.92 -0.90
CA TYR A 196 -14.24 0.02 -0.07
C TYR A 196 -13.56 1.05 -0.95
N VAL A 197 -13.48 2.30 -0.49
CA VAL A 197 -12.82 3.39 -1.21
C VAL A 197 -11.85 4.10 -0.28
N PHE A 198 -10.61 4.21 -0.73
CA PHE A 198 -9.55 4.90 -0.02
C PHE A 198 -9.41 6.30 -0.60
N ARG A 199 -9.41 7.29 0.29
CA ARG A 199 -9.04 8.67 -0.01
C ARG A 199 -7.77 9.00 0.75
N ILE A 200 -6.73 9.37 0.01
CA ILE A 200 -5.50 9.93 0.58
C ILE A 200 -5.55 11.42 0.28
N GLN A 201 -5.37 12.26 1.30
CA GLN A 201 -5.46 13.71 1.15
C GLN A 201 -4.32 14.40 1.88
N GLY A 202 -3.71 15.40 1.25
CA GLY A 202 -2.73 16.27 1.90
C GLY A 202 -3.38 17.16 2.97
N VAL A 203 -2.72 17.30 4.11
CA VAL A 203 -3.20 18.13 5.24
C VAL A 203 -2.33 19.38 5.34
N GLY A 204 -2.97 20.53 5.55
CA GLY A 204 -2.30 21.83 5.64
C GLY A 204 -2.25 22.58 4.31
N ARG A 205 -1.89 23.88 4.36
CA ARG A 205 -1.96 24.78 3.20
C ARG A 205 -1.04 24.37 2.06
N GLU A 206 0.15 23.87 2.37
CA GLU A 206 1.15 23.45 1.38
C GLU A 206 0.75 22.16 0.65
N SER A 207 -0.22 21.42 1.19
CA SER A 207 -0.62 20.10 0.72
C SER A 207 -2.09 20.05 0.26
N ALA A 208 -2.80 21.17 0.28
CA ALA A 208 -4.25 21.24 0.06
C ALA A 208 -4.70 20.75 -1.33
N GLY A 209 -3.82 20.75 -2.32
CA GLY A 209 -4.09 20.26 -3.67
C GLY A 209 -3.88 18.75 -3.86
N PHE A 210 -3.28 18.05 -2.89
CA PHE A 210 -3.00 16.63 -3.03
C PHE A 210 -4.21 15.79 -2.64
N SER A 211 -4.73 15.01 -3.58
CA SER A 211 -5.67 13.94 -3.29
C SER A 211 -5.47 12.75 -4.22
N ARG A 212 -5.70 11.54 -3.72
CA ARG A 212 -5.63 10.29 -4.49
C ARG A 212 -6.77 9.37 -4.06
N TRP A 213 -7.47 8.81 -5.04
CA TRP A 213 -8.64 7.95 -4.83
C TRP A 213 -8.49 6.62 -5.57
N PHE A 214 -8.80 5.53 -4.88
CA PHE A 214 -8.93 4.19 -5.46
C PHE A 214 -9.90 3.36 -4.65
N GLY A 215 -10.47 2.33 -5.25
CA GLY A 215 -11.41 1.42 -4.61
C GLY A 215 -10.94 -0.03 -4.62
N VAL A 216 -11.47 -0.81 -3.69
CA VAL A 216 -11.26 -2.25 -3.58
C VAL A 216 -12.62 -2.93 -3.46
N SER A 217 -12.89 -3.89 -4.34
CA SER A 217 -14.00 -4.82 -4.21
C SER A 217 -13.49 -6.06 -3.49
N VAL A 218 -13.99 -6.29 -2.28
CA VAL A 218 -13.66 -7.47 -1.47
C VAL A 218 -14.71 -8.53 -1.73
N GLU A 219 -14.26 -9.73 -2.10
CA GLU A 219 -15.11 -10.89 -2.33
C GLU A 219 -14.62 -12.04 -1.45
N VAL A 220 -15.30 -12.26 -0.32
CA VAL A 220 -14.98 -13.37 0.59
C VAL A 220 -15.88 -14.56 0.28
N ALA A 221 -15.27 -15.67 -0.15
CA ALA A 221 -15.96 -16.92 -0.43
C ALA A 221 -15.39 -18.06 0.44
N PRO A 222 -16.21 -18.76 1.24
CA PRO A 222 -15.75 -19.92 2.00
C PRO A 222 -15.16 -20.99 1.07
N LEU A 223 -14.22 -21.78 1.59
CA LEU A 223 -13.81 -23.03 0.93
C LEU A 223 -15.05 -23.89 0.71
N ALA A 224 -15.23 -24.35 -0.54
CA ALA A 224 -16.14 -25.45 -0.78
C ALA A 224 -15.67 -26.67 0.05
N PRO A 225 -16.58 -27.35 0.75
CA PRO A 225 -16.26 -28.50 1.60
C PRO A 225 -15.67 -29.68 0.81
#